data_AF-A0A944U4D8-F1
#
_entry.id   AF-A0A944U4D8-F1
#
_cell.length_a   1.000
_cell.length_b   1.000
_cell.length_c   1.000
_cell.angle_alpha   90.00
_cell.angle_beta   90.00
_cell.angle_gamma   90.00
#
_symmetry.space_group_name_H-M   'P 1'
#
loop_
_entity.id
_entity.type
_entity.pdbx_description
1 polymer ?
#
loop_
_entity_poly.entity_id
_entity_poly.type
_entity_poly.pdbx_seq_one_letter_code
_entity_poly.pdbx_strand_id
1 'polypeptide(L)'
;MKSKAKHEKPETKRAEAATSSPAVVSTLKHLKWGWWGLLVFLSMGILLEMLHGFKVGAYLDVPNTTRRMMWTLAHAHGTLLSLVHIAFAVTIPHLHPSSIKGIKTISSCLIGASVLMPGGFFLGGAFIYGGDPGLGIFLLPVGAFMLFLGVLFTARQLDSRSA
;
A
#
# COMPACT_ATOMS: atom_id res chain seq x y z
N MET A 1 52.22 -13.76 -10.35
CA MET A 1 50.76 -13.91 -10.17
C MET A 1 50.03 -13.04 -11.18
N LYS A 2 49.31 -13.63 -12.14
CA LYS A 2 48.56 -12.89 -13.18
C LYS A 2 47.26 -12.35 -12.57
N SER A 3 47.13 -11.03 -12.53
CA SER A 3 45.90 -10.32 -12.18
C SER A 3 44.82 -10.65 -13.22
N LYS A 4 43.79 -11.40 -12.82
CA LYS A 4 42.59 -11.61 -13.62
C LYS A 4 41.75 -10.33 -13.56
N ALA A 5 42.03 -9.37 -14.43
CA ALA A 5 41.09 -8.32 -14.75
C ALA A 5 39.87 -8.98 -15.43
N LYS A 6 38.82 -9.18 -14.65
CA LYS A 6 37.54 -9.73 -15.11
C LYS A 6 36.95 -8.75 -16.12
N HIS A 7 37.07 -9.07 -17.41
CA HIS A 7 36.54 -8.30 -18.51
C HIS A 7 35.01 -8.46 -18.51
N GLU A 8 34.33 -7.66 -17.67
CA GLU A 8 32.88 -7.65 -17.58
C GLU A 8 32.30 -7.01 -18.85
N LYS A 9 31.42 -7.74 -19.54
CA LYS A 9 30.94 -7.39 -20.88
C LYS A 9 30.05 -6.14 -20.76
N PRO A 10 30.21 -5.13 -21.64
CA PRO A 10 29.48 -3.85 -21.55
C PRO A 10 27.95 -4.00 -21.61
N GLU A 11 27.44 -5.09 -22.20
CA GLU A 11 26.00 -5.44 -22.19
C GLU A 11 25.48 -5.75 -20.78
N THR A 12 26.26 -6.45 -19.96
CA THR A 12 25.89 -6.82 -18.59
C THR A 12 25.76 -5.58 -17.71
N LYS A 13 26.72 -4.65 -17.85
CA LYS A 13 26.72 -3.37 -17.12
C LYS A 13 25.57 -2.44 -17.51
N ARG A 14 25.17 -2.44 -18.79
CA ARG A 14 24.00 -1.66 -19.26
C ARG A 14 22.68 -2.27 -18.80
N ALA A 15 22.54 -3.60 -18.82
CA ALA A 15 21.37 -4.28 -18.31
C ALA A 15 21.18 -4.06 -16.80
N GLU A 16 22.27 -4.12 -16.04
CA GLU A 16 22.29 -3.85 -14.59
C GLU A 16 22.01 -2.37 -14.26
N ALA A 17 22.52 -1.44 -15.07
CA ALA A 17 22.20 -0.02 -14.96
C ALA A 17 20.72 0.30 -15.30
N ALA A 18 20.12 -0.43 -16.25
CA ALA A 18 18.72 -0.26 -16.63
C ALA A 18 17.76 -0.77 -15.54
N THR A 19 18.07 -1.90 -14.89
CA THR A 19 17.24 -2.49 -13.83
C THR A 19 17.39 -1.79 -12.48
N SER A 20 18.50 -1.08 -12.25
CA SER A 20 18.74 -0.28 -11.04
C SER A 20 18.23 1.16 -11.13
N SER A 21 17.60 1.55 -12.24
CA SER A 21 16.96 2.87 -12.34
C SER A 21 15.95 3.05 -11.20
N PRO A 22 15.96 4.19 -10.49
CA PRO A 22 15.10 4.45 -9.34
C PRO A 22 13.60 4.32 -9.67
N ALA A 23 13.22 4.57 -10.92
CA ALA A 23 11.87 4.36 -11.43
C ALA A 23 11.52 2.85 -11.44
N VAL A 24 12.36 2.01 -12.05
CA VAL A 24 12.16 0.55 -12.14
C VAL A 24 12.12 -0.09 -10.76
N VAL A 25 13.04 0.29 -9.87
CA VAL A 25 13.07 -0.19 -8.48
C VAL A 25 11.77 0.17 -7.75
N SER A 26 11.27 1.41 -7.93
CA SER A 26 10.03 1.85 -7.31
C SER A 26 8.81 1.14 -7.89
N THR A 27 8.74 0.95 -9.20
CA THR A 27 7.67 0.18 -9.87
C THR A 27 7.58 -1.24 -9.32
N LEU A 28 8.70 -1.98 -9.28
CA LEU A 28 8.70 -3.35 -8.75
C LEU A 28 8.33 -3.41 -7.27
N LYS A 29 8.79 -2.44 -6.48
CA LYS A 29 8.43 -2.34 -5.06
C LYS A 29 6.92 -2.17 -4.88
N HIS A 30 6.30 -1.25 -5.61
CA HIS A 30 4.87 -0.99 -5.49
C HIS A 30 4.00 -2.11 -6.07
N LEU A 31 4.45 -2.78 -7.14
CA LEU A 31 3.78 -4.00 -7.62
C LEU A 31 3.82 -5.11 -6.59
N LYS A 32 4.99 -5.42 -6.02
CA LYS A 32 5.11 -6.43 -4.96
C LYS A 32 4.22 -6.08 -3.78
N TRP A 33 4.28 -4.84 -3.31
CA TRP A 33 3.47 -4.37 -2.20
C TRP A 33 1.98 -4.48 -2.48
N GLY A 34 1.53 -4.04 -3.66
CA GLY A 34 0.12 -4.09 -4.05
C GLY A 34 -0.40 -5.52 -4.19
N TRP A 35 0.34 -6.42 -4.81
CA TRP A 35 -0.09 -7.82 -4.95
C TRP A 35 -0.09 -8.59 -3.62
N TRP A 36 0.94 -8.40 -2.79
CA TRP A 36 0.97 -9.01 -1.45
C TRP A 36 -0.13 -8.42 -0.55
N GLY A 37 -0.35 -7.10 -0.60
CA GLY A 37 -1.45 -6.45 0.10
C GLY A 37 -2.80 -6.99 -0.34
N LEU A 38 -3.04 -7.11 -1.66
CA LEU A 38 -4.26 -7.69 -2.20
C LEU A 38 -4.48 -9.11 -1.68
N LEU A 39 -3.45 -9.95 -1.70
CA LEU A 39 -3.56 -11.31 -1.18
C LEU A 39 -3.97 -11.32 0.30
N VAL A 40 -3.31 -10.49 1.13
CA VAL A 40 -3.63 -10.38 2.56
C VAL A 40 -5.06 -9.91 2.79
N PHE A 41 -5.48 -8.82 2.14
CA PHE A 41 -6.81 -8.26 2.36
C PHE A 41 -7.93 -9.09 1.72
N LEU A 42 -7.67 -9.79 0.60
CA LEU A 42 -8.57 -10.79 0.05
C LEU A 42 -8.77 -11.93 1.06
N SER A 43 -7.69 -12.49 1.60
CA SER A 43 -7.78 -13.53 2.64
C SER A 43 -8.53 -13.05 3.88
N MET A 44 -8.31 -11.79 4.29
CA MET A 44 -9.08 -11.17 5.37
C MET A 44 -10.56 -11.08 5.02
N GLY A 45 -10.92 -10.67 3.81
CA GLY A 45 -12.32 -10.61 3.33
C GLY A 45 -13.00 -11.97 3.41
N ILE A 46 -12.34 -13.02 2.89
CA ILE A 46 -12.83 -14.40 2.97
C ILE A 46 -13.02 -14.82 4.44
N LEU A 47 -12.09 -14.48 5.34
CA LEU A 47 -12.23 -14.76 6.76
C LEU A 47 -13.46 -14.06 7.36
N LEU A 48 -13.67 -12.77 7.05
CA LEU A 48 -14.84 -12.02 7.54
C LEU A 48 -16.16 -12.59 7.01
N GLU A 49 -16.18 -13.09 5.76
CA GLU A 49 -17.31 -13.81 5.18
C GLU A 49 -17.55 -15.16 5.87
N MET A 50 -16.50 -15.91 6.20
CA MET A 50 -16.63 -17.14 6.99
C MET A 50 -17.21 -16.85 8.38
N LEU A 51 -16.73 -15.82 9.09
CA LEU A 51 -17.26 -15.44 10.39
C LEU A 51 -18.75 -15.07 10.31
N HIS A 52 -19.16 -14.39 9.23
CA HIS A 52 -20.57 -14.14 8.92
C HIS A 52 -21.34 -15.44 8.64
N GLY A 53 -20.86 -16.27 7.72
CA GLY A 53 -21.55 -17.48 7.25
C GLY A 53 -21.75 -18.52 8.35
N PHE A 54 -20.74 -18.71 9.20
CA PHE A 54 -20.81 -19.60 10.37
C PHE A 54 -21.48 -18.96 11.59
N LYS A 55 -21.94 -17.71 11.48
CA LYS A 55 -22.61 -16.95 12.56
C LYS A 55 -21.81 -16.93 13.86
N VAL A 56 -20.52 -16.69 13.77
CA VAL A 56 -19.63 -16.65 14.95
C VAL A 56 -20.02 -15.46 15.83
N GLY A 57 -20.46 -15.73 17.06
CA GLY A 57 -20.97 -14.69 17.99
C GLY A 57 -19.95 -13.59 18.31
N ALA A 58 -18.66 -13.95 18.39
CA ALA A 58 -17.55 -13.00 18.55
C ALA A 58 -17.48 -11.92 17.44
N TYR A 59 -18.18 -12.12 16.31
CA TYR A 59 -18.26 -11.19 15.20
C TYR A 59 -19.69 -10.69 14.91
N LEU A 60 -20.74 -11.51 15.11
CA LEU A 60 -22.12 -11.15 14.78
C LEU A 60 -22.96 -10.62 15.94
N ASP A 61 -22.61 -10.94 17.19
CA ASP A 61 -23.42 -10.50 18.32
C ASP A 61 -23.53 -8.97 18.38
N VAL A 62 -24.65 -8.48 18.92
CA VAL A 62 -24.97 -7.04 18.99
C VAL A 62 -23.83 -6.19 19.59
N PRO A 63 -23.12 -6.63 20.65
CA PRO A 63 -21.99 -5.87 21.19
C PRO A 63 -20.80 -5.73 20.22
N ASN A 64 -20.71 -6.59 19.20
CA ASN A 64 -19.61 -6.64 18.24
C ASN A 64 -19.89 -5.86 16.94
N THR A 65 -20.95 -5.05 16.90
CA THR A 65 -21.29 -4.18 15.76
C THR A 65 -20.12 -3.27 15.36
N THR A 66 -19.47 -2.62 16.32
CA THR A 66 -18.30 -1.78 16.07
C THR A 66 -17.10 -2.58 15.57
N ARG A 67 -16.84 -3.79 16.10
CA ARG A 67 -15.78 -4.69 15.62
C ARG A 67 -15.99 -5.01 14.16
N ARG A 68 -17.21 -5.41 13.83
CA ARG A 68 -17.62 -5.77 12.48
C ARG A 68 -17.45 -4.60 11.52
N MET A 69 -17.94 -3.42 11.88
CA MET A 69 -17.75 -2.20 11.08
C MET A 69 -16.25 -1.90 10.86
N MET A 70 -15.47 -1.88 11.94
CA MET A 70 -14.04 -1.56 11.88
C MET A 70 -13.25 -2.57 11.04
N TRP A 71 -13.51 -3.87 11.17
CA TRP A 71 -12.84 -4.89 10.36
C TRP A 71 -13.26 -4.86 8.89
N THR A 72 -14.53 -4.56 8.60
CA THR A 72 -14.97 -4.29 7.22
C THR A 72 -14.25 -3.07 6.64
N LEU A 73 -14.13 -1.97 7.38
CA LEU A 73 -13.38 -0.79 6.94
C LEU A 73 -11.90 -1.09 6.70
N ALA A 74 -11.28 -1.88 7.58
CA ALA A 74 -9.89 -2.34 7.43
C ALA A 74 -9.70 -3.14 6.14
N HIS A 75 -10.57 -4.11 5.88
CA HIS A 75 -10.57 -4.90 4.66
C HIS A 75 -10.77 -4.02 3.41
N ALA A 76 -11.77 -3.15 3.41
CA ALA A 76 -12.11 -2.29 2.28
C ALA A 76 -10.95 -1.34 1.92
N HIS A 77 -10.42 -0.62 2.91
CA HIS A 77 -9.32 0.32 2.68
C HIS A 77 -8.01 -0.39 2.36
N GLY A 78 -7.75 -1.54 2.97
CA GLY A 78 -6.59 -2.36 2.65
C GLY A 78 -6.60 -2.85 1.19
N THR A 79 -7.76 -3.33 0.73
CA THR A 79 -7.95 -3.75 -0.67
C THR A 79 -7.79 -2.58 -1.63
N LEU A 80 -8.46 -1.45 -1.36
CA LEU A 80 -8.36 -0.23 -2.15
C LEU A 80 -6.91 0.26 -2.24
N LEU A 81 -6.21 0.35 -1.11
CA LEU A 81 -4.83 0.83 -1.09
C LEU A 81 -3.89 -0.12 -1.81
N SER A 82 -4.12 -1.43 -1.73
CA SER A 82 -3.36 -2.41 -2.51
C SER A 82 -3.52 -2.20 -4.02
N LEU A 83 -4.74 -1.85 -4.48
CA LEU A 83 -4.98 -1.42 -5.86
C LEU A 83 -4.32 -0.08 -6.19
N VAL A 84 -4.34 0.89 -5.27
CA VAL A 84 -3.63 2.17 -5.44
C VAL A 84 -2.12 1.96 -5.62
N HIS A 85 -1.53 0.98 -4.93
CA HIS A 85 -0.12 0.63 -5.14
C HIS A 85 0.16 0.10 -6.55
N ILE A 86 -0.72 -0.77 -7.08
CA ILE A 86 -0.61 -1.27 -8.46
C ILE A 86 -0.80 -0.12 -9.45
N ALA A 87 -1.84 0.71 -9.24
CA ALA A 87 -2.11 1.87 -10.07
C ALA A 87 -0.91 2.82 -10.10
N PHE A 88 -0.34 3.15 -8.94
CA PHE A 88 0.85 4.00 -8.85
C PHE A 88 2.04 3.40 -9.61
N ALA A 89 2.26 2.09 -9.51
CA ALA A 89 3.33 1.43 -10.26
C ALA A 89 3.16 1.56 -11.79
N VAL A 90 1.92 1.49 -12.28
CA VAL A 90 1.56 1.73 -13.69
C VAL A 90 1.64 3.21 -14.06
N THR A 91 1.46 4.12 -13.10
CA THR A 91 1.60 5.57 -13.30
C THR A 91 3.05 6.02 -13.42
N ILE A 92 4.01 5.37 -12.76
CA ILE A 92 5.43 5.80 -12.71
C ILE A 92 6.02 6.15 -14.11
N PRO A 93 5.82 5.36 -15.18
CA PRO A 93 6.34 5.70 -16.51
C PRO A 93 5.77 7.00 -17.13
N HIS A 94 4.63 7.47 -16.63
CA HIS A 94 3.94 8.68 -17.10
C HIS A 94 4.29 9.93 -16.27
N LEU A 95 5.15 9.78 -15.26
CA LEU A 95 5.60 10.89 -14.44
C LEU A 95 6.70 11.69 -15.17
N HIS A 96 6.70 13.00 -14.98
CA HIS A 96 7.70 13.88 -15.57
C HIS A 96 9.14 13.44 -15.22
N PRO A 97 10.12 13.44 -16.15
CA PRO A 97 11.47 12.92 -15.90
C PRO A 97 12.22 13.56 -14.73
N SER A 98 11.92 14.82 -14.41
CA SER A 98 12.50 15.52 -13.25
C SER A 98 11.92 15.06 -11.89
N SER A 99 10.84 14.28 -11.89
CA SER A 99 10.13 13.83 -10.69
C SER A 99 10.80 12.66 -9.97
N ILE A 100 11.90 12.12 -10.49
CA ILE A 100 12.63 10.98 -9.90
C ILE A 100 12.97 11.22 -8.40
N LYS A 101 13.23 12.48 -8.00
CA LYS A 101 13.49 12.83 -6.60
C LYS A 101 12.23 12.74 -5.72
N GLY A 102 11.05 13.05 -6.27
CA GLY A 102 9.77 13.04 -5.55
C GLY A 102 9.13 11.66 -5.41
N ILE A 103 9.51 10.69 -6.25
CA ILE A 103 9.00 9.31 -6.19
C ILE A 103 9.22 8.68 -4.81
N LYS A 104 10.35 8.95 -4.15
CA LYS A 104 10.63 8.41 -2.80
C LYS A 104 9.62 8.92 -1.78
N THR A 105 9.31 10.22 -1.80
CA THR A 105 8.34 10.83 -0.87
C THR A 105 6.94 10.28 -1.11
N ILE A 106 6.50 10.22 -2.37
CA ILE A 106 5.21 9.60 -2.74
C ILE A 106 5.15 8.16 -2.25
N SER A 107 6.21 7.40 -2.51
CA SER A 107 6.32 6.01 -2.11
C SER A 107 6.18 5.83 -0.60
N SER A 108 6.88 6.63 0.21
CA SER A 108 6.77 6.60 1.67
C SER A 108 5.37 6.98 2.15
N CYS A 109 4.73 7.99 1.54
CA CYS A 109 3.36 8.38 1.84
C CYS A 109 2.37 7.23 1.59
N LEU A 110 2.44 6.58 0.42
CA LEU A 110 1.55 5.47 0.05
C LEU A 110 1.79 4.21 0.90
N ILE A 111 3.05 3.87 1.18
CA ILE A 111 3.38 2.75 2.08
C ILE A 111 2.87 3.04 3.50
N GLY A 112 3.10 4.23 4.04
CA GLY A 112 2.60 4.57 5.36
C GLY A 112 1.08 4.56 5.43
N ALA A 113 0.39 5.10 4.41
CA ALA A 113 -1.06 5.05 4.29
C ALA A 113 -1.61 3.61 4.28
N SER A 114 -0.99 2.72 3.50
CA SER A 114 -1.41 1.31 3.37
C SER A 114 -1.17 0.46 4.62
N VAL A 115 -0.36 0.93 5.58
CA VAL A 115 -0.20 0.29 6.88
C VAL A 115 -1.11 0.95 7.92
N LEU A 116 -1.03 2.27 8.05
CA LEU A 116 -1.67 3.02 9.15
C LEU A 116 -3.20 3.00 9.06
N MET A 117 -3.79 3.13 7.88
CA MET A 117 -5.26 3.15 7.76
C MET A 117 -5.89 1.79 8.02
N PRO A 118 -5.57 0.71 7.26
CA PRO A 118 -6.18 -0.58 7.54
C PRO A 118 -5.74 -1.14 8.90
N GLY A 119 -4.50 -0.88 9.34
CA GLY A 119 -4.04 -1.22 10.68
C GLY A 119 -4.81 -0.48 11.77
N GLY A 120 -5.07 0.82 11.59
CA GLY A 120 -5.84 1.63 12.54
C GLY A 120 -7.29 1.16 12.68
N PHE A 121 -7.95 0.85 11.56
CA PHE A 121 -9.27 0.23 11.59
C PHE A 121 -9.25 -1.15 12.25
N PHE A 122 -8.30 -2.02 11.89
CA PHE A 122 -8.23 -3.37 12.47
C PHE A 122 -8.01 -3.33 13.99
N LEU A 123 -7.07 -2.51 14.45
CA LEU A 123 -6.77 -2.32 15.87
C LEU A 123 -7.91 -1.60 16.62
N GLY A 124 -8.59 -0.64 15.96
CA GLY A 124 -9.79 0.01 16.49
C GLY A 124 -10.97 -0.95 16.65
N GLY A 125 -11.03 -2.02 15.85
CA GLY A 125 -11.99 -3.10 16.01
C GLY A 125 -11.55 -4.21 16.98
N ALA A 126 -10.26 -4.31 17.29
CA ALA A 126 -9.73 -5.36 18.17
C ALA A 126 -10.18 -5.17 19.63
N PHE A 127 -10.09 -3.92 20.12
CA PHE A 127 -10.49 -3.49 21.46
C PHE A 127 -11.59 -2.43 21.34
N ILE A 128 -12.71 -2.60 22.04
CA ILE A 128 -13.88 -1.69 21.97
C ILE A 128 -14.18 -1.17 23.38
N TYR A 129 -14.51 0.12 23.48
CA TYR A 129 -14.83 0.78 24.74
C TYR A 129 -16.23 1.38 24.65
N GLY A 130 -17.22 0.78 25.33
CA GLY A 130 -18.57 1.34 25.38
C GLY A 130 -19.29 1.43 24.02
N GLY A 131 -18.86 0.64 23.03
CA GLY A 131 -19.35 0.73 21.65
C GLY A 131 -18.45 1.59 20.73
N ASP A 132 -17.49 2.33 21.29
CA ASP A 132 -16.53 3.12 20.51
C ASP A 132 -15.31 2.27 20.08
N PRO A 133 -14.69 2.60 18.93
CA PRO A 133 -13.47 1.94 18.49
C PRO A 133 -12.32 2.18 19.48
N GLY A 134 -11.42 1.21 19.58
CA GLY A 134 -10.24 1.32 20.42
C GLY A 134 -9.22 2.34 19.93
N LEU A 135 -8.19 2.58 20.75
CA LEU A 135 -7.13 3.57 20.51
C LEU A 135 -6.41 3.40 19.17
N GLY A 136 -6.45 2.21 18.56
CA GLY A 136 -5.92 1.98 17.21
C GLY A 136 -6.49 2.94 16.16
N ILE A 137 -7.70 3.46 16.36
CA ILE A 137 -8.33 4.40 15.43
C ILE A 137 -7.54 5.70 15.26
N PHE A 138 -6.69 6.10 16.22
CA PHE A 138 -5.85 7.28 16.11
C PHE A 138 -4.75 7.18 15.03
N LEU A 139 -4.47 5.98 14.52
CA LEU A 139 -3.59 5.82 13.36
C LEU A 139 -4.26 6.29 12.05
N LEU A 140 -5.61 6.28 12.00
CA LEU A 140 -6.37 6.59 10.80
C LEU A 140 -6.12 8.01 10.27
N PRO A 141 -6.20 9.09 11.08
CA PRO A 141 -5.96 10.46 10.58
C PRO A 141 -4.56 10.63 10.00
N VAL A 142 -3.55 10.02 10.63
CA VAL A 142 -2.16 10.07 10.15
C VAL A 142 -2.05 9.35 8.79
N GLY A 143 -2.61 8.14 8.69
CA GLY A 143 -2.63 7.39 7.45
C GLY A 143 -3.40 8.10 6.32
N ALA A 144 -4.55 8.69 6.64
CA ALA A 144 -5.38 9.45 5.70
C ALA A 144 -4.64 10.68 5.17
N PHE A 145 -3.93 11.41 6.03
CA PHE A 145 -3.11 12.56 5.62
C PHE A 145 -1.94 12.12 4.73
N MET A 146 -1.29 11.00 5.05
CA MET A 146 -0.24 10.44 4.19
C MET A 146 -0.79 10.03 2.81
N LEU A 147 -1.97 9.40 2.74
CA LEU A 147 -2.61 9.09 1.47
C LEU A 147 -2.88 10.35 0.67
N PHE A 148 -3.48 11.36 1.31
CA PHE A 148 -3.79 12.64 0.67
C PHE A 148 -2.55 13.26 0.03
N LEU A 149 -1.44 13.34 0.77
CA LEU A 149 -0.18 13.86 0.24
C LEU A 149 0.40 12.98 -0.89
N GLY A 150 0.36 11.66 -0.75
CA GLY A 150 0.83 10.72 -1.77
C GLY A 150 0.09 10.87 -3.09
N VAL A 151 -1.24 10.97 -3.04
CA VAL A 151 -2.10 11.18 -4.21
C VAL A 151 -1.87 12.57 -4.80
N LEU A 152 -1.86 13.63 -3.97
CA LEU A 152 -1.62 15.00 -4.42
C LEU A 152 -0.29 15.13 -5.16
N PHE A 153 0.79 14.58 -4.60
CA PHE A 153 2.11 14.64 -5.22
C PHE A 153 2.19 13.82 -6.50
N THR A 154 1.51 12.67 -6.57
CA THR A 154 1.39 11.88 -7.81
C THR A 154 0.69 12.71 -8.89
N ALA A 155 -0.46 13.29 -8.58
CA ALA A 155 -1.25 14.08 -9.51
C ALA A 155 -0.48 15.30 -10.05
N ARG A 156 0.30 15.99 -9.19
CA ARG A 156 1.13 17.14 -9.58
C ARG A 156 2.32 16.77 -10.47
N GLN A 157 2.71 15.50 -10.51
CA GLN A 157 3.89 15.03 -11.24
C GLN A 157 3.56 14.36 -12.58
N LEU A 158 2.29 14.18 -12.90
CA LEU A 158 1.85 13.72 -14.22
C LEU A 158 2.26 14.75 -15.28
N ASP A 159 2.91 14.27 -16.35
CA ASP A 159 3.36 15.13 -17.44
C ASP A 159 2.16 15.59 -18.30
N SER A 160 2.12 16.87 -18.66
CA SER A 160 1.06 17.46 -19.47
C SER A 160 1.23 17.19 -20.97
N ARG A 161 2.26 16.44 -21.38
CA ARG A 161 2.58 16.13 -22.79
C ARG A 161 1.68 15.05 -23.41
N SER A 162 0.64 14.61 -22.72
CA SER A 162 -0.29 13.55 -23.16
C SER A 162 -1.65 14.07 -23.64
N ALA A 163 -1.80 15.38 -23.87
CA ALA A 163 -3.01 16.00 -24.42
C ALA A 163 -2.74 16.64 -25.79
#